data_AF-A0A7J5UJ13-F1
#
_entry.id   AF-A0A7J5UJ13-F1
#
_cell.length_a   1.000
_cell.length_b   1.000
_cell.length_c   1.000
_cell.angle_alpha   90.00
_cell.angle_beta   90.00
_cell.angle_gamma   90.00
#
_symmetry.space_group_name_H-M   'P 1'
#
loop_
_entity.id
_entity.type
_entity.pdbx_description
1 polymer ?
#
loop_
_entity_poly.entity_id
_entity_poly.type
_entity_poly.pdbx_seq_one_letter_code
_entity_poly.pdbx_strand_id
1 'polypeptide(L)'
;MTDRPAGDRPGPEGPPLGSLMRDLAAVSPDVWDPGLDVVALWEDSLADLAAPGTRPTPDLSAPATGPVQREAVAVTLAVLHAPSLRPWRGRLDPAALHEVVERMVRVLGAHVSPRDWQADPRAREEAARVLLDLLGLRPAGESAAVAADRLAALSSAGLAAALAEMVEEQRRAQELARQLAERRAREAAMRVTYV
;
A
#
# COMPACT_ATOMS: atom_id res chain seq x y z
N MET A 1 -13.20 -37.78 7.07
CA MET A 1 -11.90 -37.16 6.73
C MET A 1 -12.24 -35.83 6.06
N THR A 2 -12.38 -34.79 6.89
CA THR A 2 -13.01 -33.52 6.53
C THR A 2 -12.09 -32.69 5.66
N ASP A 3 -12.62 -32.32 4.50
CA ASP A 3 -12.07 -31.36 3.55
C ASP A 3 -11.97 -29.98 4.22
N ARG A 4 -10.75 -29.42 4.32
CA ARG A 4 -10.48 -28.12 4.94
C ARG A 4 -10.35 -27.09 3.83
N PRO A 5 -11.13 -25.99 3.83
CA PRO A 5 -11.09 -25.00 2.76
C PRO A 5 -9.71 -24.34 2.65
N ALA A 6 -9.25 -24.15 1.42
CA ALA A 6 -7.93 -23.65 1.03
C ALA A 6 -7.73 -22.13 1.27
N GLY A 7 -8.24 -21.59 2.39
CA GLY A 7 -8.21 -20.15 2.69
C GLY A 7 -7.41 -19.73 3.93
N ASP A 8 -6.73 -20.65 4.63
CA ASP A 8 -6.20 -20.38 5.98
C ASP A 8 -4.80 -20.94 6.23
N ARG A 9 -3.90 -20.82 5.24
CA ARG A 9 -2.47 -21.00 5.51
C ARG A 9 -1.90 -19.64 5.89
N PRO A 10 -1.55 -19.39 7.17
CA PRO A 10 -0.86 -18.16 7.52
C PRO A 10 0.43 -18.10 6.69
N GLY A 11 0.65 -16.97 6.03
CA GLY A 11 1.88 -16.73 5.26
C GLY A 11 3.12 -17.04 6.12
N PRO A 12 4.23 -17.48 5.49
CA PRO A 12 5.45 -17.78 6.23
C PRO A 12 5.92 -16.56 7.03
N GLU A 13 6.62 -16.82 8.13
CA GLU A 13 7.24 -15.74 8.90
C GLU A 13 8.29 -15.03 8.06
N GLY A 14 8.17 -13.71 8.01
CA GLY A 14 9.14 -12.77 7.51
C GLY A 14 10.12 -12.35 8.61
N PRO A 15 10.89 -11.27 8.40
CA PRO A 15 11.76 -10.73 9.43
C PRO A 15 10.98 -10.15 10.62
N PRO A 16 11.65 -9.93 11.77
CA PRO A 16 11.11 -9.10 12.84
C PRO A 16 10.82 -7.69 12.32
N LEU A 17 9.64 -7.15 12.64
CA LEU A 17 9.20 -5.83 12.17
C LEU A 17 10.21 -4.72 12.49
N GLY A 18 10.76 -4.71 13.71
CA GLY A 18 11.74 -3.73 14.14
C GLY A 18 13.07 -3.78 13.38
N SER A 19 13.40 -4.90 12.73
CA SER A 19 14.56 -4.97 11.82
C SER A 19 14.26 -4.29 10.49
N LEU A 20 13.09 -4.56 9.91
CA LEU A 20 12.68 -3.93 8.64
C LEU A 20 12.46 -2.42 8.81
N MET A 21 11.89 -1.99 9.94
CA MET A 21 11.77 -0.56 10.27
C MET A 21 13.12 0.13 10.47
N ARG A 22 14.14 -0.57 10.99
CA ARG A 22 15.50 -0.01 11.05
C ARG A 22 16.11 0.13 9.67
N ASP A 23 15.90 -0.86 8.81
CA ASP A 23 16.38 -0.83 7.43
C ASP A 23 15.74 0.31 6.62
N LEU A 24 14.43 0.51 6.75
CA LEU A 24 13.71 1.67 6.18
C LEU A 24 14.27 3.02 6.68
N ALA A 25 14.60 3.12 7.96
CA ALA A 25 15.19 4.33 8.52
C ALA A 25 16.60 4.61 7.96
N ALA A 26 17.33 3.54 7.62
CA ALA A 26 18.71 3.56 7.17
C ALA A 26 18.87 3.61 5.64
N VAL A 27 17.78 3.79 4.89
CA VAL A 27 17.82 3.94 3.43
C VAL A 27 18.78 5.07 3.04
N SER A 28 19.66 4.81 2.06
CA SER A 28 20.66 5.79 1.60
C SER A 28 19.97 7.07 1.12
N PRO A 29 20.51 8.26 1.41
CA PRO A 29 19.96 9.51 0.85
C PRO A 29 20.01 9.57 -0.68
N ASP A 30 20.80 8.73 -1.34
CA ASP A 30 20.92 8.68 -2.81
C ASP A 30 19.59 8.31 -3.49
N VAL A 31 18.66 7.65 -2.80
CA VAL A 31 17.32 7.36 -3.33
C VAL A 31 16.50 8.62 -3.62
N TRP A 32 16.93 9.76 -3.06
CA TRP A 32 16.30 11.07 -3.23
C TRP A 32 16.94 11.91 -4.33
N ASP A 33 17.99 11.41 -5.00
CA ASP A 33 18.66 12.14 -6.09
C ASP A 33 17.72 12.25 -7.31
N PRO A 34 17.36 13.47 -7.76
CA PRO A 34 16.57 13.66 -8.97
C PRO A 34 17.19 13.02 -10.23
N GLY A 35 18.52 12.87 -10.25
CA GLY A 35 19.30 12.24 -11.30
C GLY A 35 19.30 10.71 -11.28
N LEU A 36 18.72 10.08 -10.26
CA LEU A 36 18.66 8.62 -10.15
C LEU A 36 17.85 7.99 -11.30
N ASP A 37 18.49 7.16 -12.11
CA ASP A 37 17.80 6.36 -13.11
C ASP A 37 17.12 5.16 -12.43
N VAL A 38 15.83 5.31 -12.16
CA VAL A 38 15.01 4.29 -11.47
C VAL A 38 14.78 3.05 -12.36
N VAL A 39 14.82 3.21 -13.68
CA VAL A 39 14.66 2.08 -14.61
C VAL A 39 15.93 1.23 -14.60
N ALA A 40 17.10 1.86 -14.65
CA ALA A 40 18.37 1.13 -14.50
C ALA A 40 18.47 0.44 -13.13
N LEU A 41 18.10 1.15 -12.04
CA LEU A 41 18.06 0.57 -10.70
C LEU A 41 17.14 -0.65 -10.61
N TRP A 42 16.03 -0.65 -11.34
CA TRP A 42 15.12 -1.78 -11.41
C TRP A 42 15.70 -2.97 -12.16
N GLU A 43 16.30 -2.74 -13.32
CA GLU A 43 16.95 -3.80 -14.09
C GLU A 43 18.07 -4.47 -13.27
N ASP A 44 18.88 -3.68 -12.58
CA ASP A 44 19.90 -4.17 -11.65
C ASP A 44 19.29 -4.94 -10.47
N SER A 45 18.17 -4.42 -9.92
CA SER A 45 17.47 -5.05 -8.80
C SER A 45 16.83 -6.39 -9.20
N LEU A 46 16.31 -6.51 -10.42
CA LEU A 46 15.78 -7.76 -10.94
C LEU A 46 16.86 -8.83 -11.01
N ALA A 47 18.08 -8.45 -11.44
CA ALA A 47 19.20 -9.39 -11.53
C ALA A 47 19.64 -9.95 -10.16
N ASP A 48 19.54 -9.17 -9.09
CA ASP A 48 19.94 -9.60 -7.74
C ASP A 48 18.79 -10.21 -6.91
N LEU A 49 17.56 -9.70 -7.04
CA LEU A 49 16.44 -10.07 -6.16
C LEU A 49 15.58 -11.21 -6.71
N ALA A 50 15.45 -11.33 -8.02
CA ALA A 50 14.51 -12.27 -8.62
C ALA A 50 15.05 -13.71 -8.60
N ALA A 51 14.14 -14.69 -8.52
CA ALA A 51 14.47 -16.08 -8.73
C ALA A 51 15.08 -16.29 -10.13
N PRO A 52 16.12 -17.12 -10.28
CA PRO A 52 16.68 -17.44 -11.59
C PRO A 52 15.60 -18.00 -12.52
N GLY A 53 15.33 -17.31 -13.62
CA GLY A 53 14.31 -17.74 -14.57
C GLY A 53 14.15 -16.75 -15.72
N THR A 54 14.00 -17.30 -16.93
CA THR A 54 13.78 -16.55 -18.17
C THR A 54 12.31 -16.15 -18.27
N ARG A 55 11.93 -15.04 -17.63
CA ARG A 55 10.69 -14.33 -17.96
C ARG A 55 11.03 -12.92 -18.44
N PRO A 56 10.22 -12.35 -19.35
CA PRO A 56 10.40 -10.96 -19.74
C PRO A 56 10.34 -10.07 -18.50
N THR A 57 11.28 -9.13 -18.42
CA THR A 57 11.34 -8.13 -17.36
C THR A 57 10.14 -7.19 -17.54
N PRO A 58 9.23 -7.11 -16.57
CA PRO A 58 8.11 -6.20 -16.66
C PRO A 58 8.62 -4.75 -16.56
N ASP A 59 8.00 -3.88 -17.34
CA ASP A 59 8.39 -2.48 -17.47
C ASP A 59 7.92 -1.65 -16.26
N LEU A 60 8.85 -0.93 -15.63
CA LEU A 60 8.56 0.02 -14.54
C LEU A 60 8.26 1.44 -15.02
N SER A 61 8.25 1.72 -16.33
CA SER A 61 7.98 3.06 -16.85
C SER A 61 6.65 3.63 -16.35
N ALA A 62 5.61 2.80 -16.24
CA ALA A 62 4.29 3.17 -15.73
C ALA A 62 4.28 3.54 -14.23
N PRO A 63 4.81 2.72 -13.30
CA PRO A 63 4.91 3.11 -11.89
C PRO A 63 5.98 4.19 -11.61
N ALA A 64 6.79 4.63 -12.57
CA ALA A 64 7.84 5.64 -12.38
C ALA A 64 7.55 6.99 -13.07
N THR A 65 6.29 7.29 -13.43
CA THR A 65 5.93 8.47 -14.25
C THR A 65 6.09 9.83 -13.57
N GLY A 66 6.28 9.91 -12.26
CA GLY A 66 6.36 11.17 -11.51
C GLY A 66 7.39 11.16 -10.38
N PRO A 67 7.75 12.33 -9.81
CA PRO A 67 8.83 12.43 -8.83
C PRO A 67 8.54 11.62 -7.56
N VAL A 68 7.32 11.71 -7.01
CA VAL A 68 6.91 10.95 -5.82
C VAL A 68 6.89 9.46 -6.11
N GLN A 69 6.43 9.06 -7.29
CA GLN A 69 6.39 7.65 -7.66
C GLN A 69 7.81 7.07 -7.85
N ARG A 70 8.72 7.84 -8.46
CA ARG A 70 10.15 7.48 -8.57
C ARG A 70 10.79 7.29 -7.21
N GLU A 71 10.53 8.20 -6.27
CA GLU A 71 10.97 8.09 -4.88
C GLU A 71 10.41 6.82 -4.21
N ALA A 72 9.11 6.54 -4.37
CA ALA A 72 8.47 5.34 -3.83
C ALA A 72 9.11 4.05 -4.37
N VAL A 73 9.38 3.99 -5.67
CA VAL A 73 10.08 2.86 -6.30
C VAL A 73 11.48 2.72 -5.72
N ALA A 74 12.27 3.80 -5.69
CA ALA A 74 13.66 3.77 -5.22
C ALA A 74 13.76 3.30 -3.76
N VAL A 75 12.93 3.82 -2.86
CA VAL A 75 12.87 3.38 -1.46
C VAL A 75 12.45 1.91 -1.36
N THR A 76 11.43 1.49 -2.11
CA THR A 76 10.97 0.10 -2.12
C THR A 76 12.09 -0.85 -2.53
N LEU A 77 12.80 -0.54 -3.63
CA LEU A 77 13.93 -1.34 -4.10
C LEU A 77 15.07 -1.36 -3.08
N ALA A 78 15.43 -0.21 -2.50
CA ALA A 78 16.45 -0.13 -1.46
C ALA A 78 16.13 -1.02 -0.25
N VAL A 79 14.87 -1.08 0.17
CA VAL A 79 14.43 -1.90 1.31
C VAL A 79 14.39 -3.39 0.95
N LEU A 80 13.99 -3.75 -0.27
CA LEU A 80 14.11 -5.14 -0.75
C LEU A 80 15.57 -5.62 -0.75
N HIS A 81 16.50 -4.68 -0.97
CA HIS A 81 17.95 -4.86 -0.82
C HIS A 81 18.48 -4.77 0.62
N ALA A 82 17.62 -4.65 1.61
CA ALA A 82 18.05 -4.53 2.98
C ALA A 82 18.53 -5.87 3.59
N PRO A 83 19.36 -5.83 4.65
CA PRO A 83 19.85 -7.03 5.33
C PRO A 83 18.73 -7.92 5.89
N SER A 84 17.65 -7.32 6.43
CA SER A 84 16.58 -8.10 7.04
C SER A 84 15.79 -8.95 6.05
N LEU A 85 15.78 -8.61 4.76
CA LEU A 85 15.06 -9.37 3.72
C LEU A 85 15.94 -10.35 2.95
N ARG A 86 17.26 -10.41 3.20
CA ARG A 86 18.19 -11.32 2.51
C ARG A 86 17.74 -12.78 2.44
N PRO A 87 17.22 -13.42 3.51
CA PRO A 87 16.77 -14.81 3.47
C PRO A 87 15.60 -15.09 2.50
N TRP A 88 14.88 -14.06 2.08
CA TRP A 88 13.71 -14.15 1.20
C TRP A 88 14.00 -13.75 -0.25
N ARG A 89 15.23 -13.31 -0.58
CA ARG A 89 15.65 -13.04 -1.95
C ARG A 89 15.67 -14.30 -2.80
N GLY A 90 15.48 -14.14 -4.11
CA GLY A 90 15.46 -15.25 -5.06
C GLY A 90 14.23 -16.16 -4.94
N ARG A 91 13.22 -15.79 -4.15
CA ARG A 91 11.97 -16.56 -3.98
C ARG A 91 10.84 -16.06 -4.86
N LEU A 92 10.86 -14.78 -5.25
CA LEU A 92 9.86 -14.16 -6.11
C LEU A 92 10.32 -14.19 -7.56
N ASP A 93 9.40 -14.48 -8.46
CA ASP A 93 9.67 -14.27 -9.88
C ASP A 93 9.61 -12.76 -10.23
N PRO A 94 10.15 -12.35 -11.38
CA PRO A 94 10.17 -10.93 -11.77
C PRO A 94 8.79 -10.26 -11.81
N ALA A 95 7.73 -11.01 -12.14
CA ALA A 95 6.37 -10.46 -12.22
C ALA A 95 5.81 -10.16 -10.83
N ALA A 96 6.01 -11.08 -9.87
CA ALA A 96 5.62 -10.86 -8.49
C ALA A 96 6.37 -9.67 -7.86
N LEU A 97 7.66 -9.52 -8.17
CA LEU A 97 8.45 -8.39 -7.69
C LEU A 97 7.95 -7.05 -8.26
N HIS A 98 7.58 -7.03 -9.54
CA HIS A 98 6.98 -5.86 -10.17
C HIS A 98 5.64 -5.50 -9.53
N GLU A 99 4.78 -6.50 -9.30
CA GLU A 99 3.50 -6.29 -8.62
C GLU A 99 3.70 -5.67 -7.22
N VAL A 100 4.69 -6.15 -6.46
CA VAL A 100 5.03 -5.59 -5.13
C VAL A 100 5.40 -4.11 -5.25
N VAL A 101 6.31 -3.75 -6.15
CA VAL A 101 6.74 -2.36 -6.34
C VAL A 101 5.57 -1.48 -6.79
N GLU A 102 4.82 -1.95 -7.78
CA GLU A 102 3.66 -1.23 -8.33
C GLU A 102 2.57 -1.01 -7.27
N ARG A 103 2.32 -2.02 -6.42
CA ARG A 103 1.37 -1.91 -5.31
C ARG A 103 1.90 -1.03 -4.18
N MET A 104 3.19 -1.02 -3.85
CA MET A 104 3.76 -0.07 -2.89
C MET A 104 3.52 1.38 -3.34
N VAL A 105 3.79 1.68 -4.62
CA VAL A 105 3.56 3.01 -5.20
C VAL A 105 2.08 3.40 -5.13
N ARG A 106 1.16 2.50 -5.52
CA ARG A 106 -0.28 2.80 -5.57
C ARG A 106 -0.98 2.80 -4.22
N VAL A 107 -0.67 1.85 -3.36
CA VAL A 107 -1.39 1.64 -2.10
C VAL A 107 -0.87 2.57 -1.01
N LEU A 108 0.45 2.74 -0.92
CA LEU A 108 1.03 3.57 0.13
C LEU A 108 1.50 4.92 -0.40
N GLY A 109 2.21 4.95 -1.54
CA GLY A 109 2.77 6.17 -2.11
C GLY A 109 1.71 7.21 -2.52
N ALA A 110 0.47 6.77 -2.75
CA ALA A 110 -0.66 7.65 -3.03
C ALA A 110 -1.19 8.40 -1.79
N HIS A 111 -0.89 7.91 -0.58
CA HIS A 111 -1.46 8.44 0.67
C HIS A 111 -0.40 8.93 1.66
N VAL A 112 0.82 8.40 1.58
CA VAL A 112 1.92 8.71 2.49
C VAL A 112 3.17 8.96 1.66
N SER A 113 3.82 10.11 1.88
CA SER A 113 5.05 10.46 1.17
C SER A 113 6.13 9.39 1.38
N PRO A 114 6.87 8.96 0.35
CA PRO A 114 7.97 8.01 0.51
C PRO A 114 9.02 8.47 1.51
N ARG A 115 9.22 9.79 1.63
CA ARG A 115 10.12 10.40 2.63
C ARG A 115 9.65 10.15 4.06
N ASP A 116 8.34 10.08 4.29
CA ASP A 116 7.78 9.78 5.60
C ASP A 116 7.97 8.30 5.96
N TRP A 117 8.08 7.40 4.97
CA TRP A 117 8.44 6.00 5.23
C TRP A 117 9.82 5.90 5.90
N GLN A 118 10.73 6.82 5.59
CA GLN A 118 12.01 6.94 6.27
C GLN A 118 11.93 7.77 7.55
N ALA A 119 11.25 8.91 7.56
CA ALA A 119 11.33 9.89 8.65
C ALA A 119 10.35 9.62 9.81
N ASP A 120 9.11 9.26 9.51
CA ASP A 120 8.05 9.13 10.50
C ASP A 120 7.89 7.67 10.98
N PRO A 121 7.97 7.40 12.29
CA PRO A 121 7.88 6.03 12.79
C PRO A 121 6.58 5.29 12.46
N ARG A 122 5.44 6.00 12.38
CA ARG A 122 4.13 5.39 12.10
C ARG A 122 4.02 5.03 10.63
N ALA A 123 4.35 5.96 9.73
CA ALA A 123 4.42 5.74 8.29
C ALA A 123 5.42 4.64 7.95
N ARG A 124 6.55 4.58 8.67
CA ARG A 124 7.54 3.52 8.52
C ARG A 124 7.01 2.14 8.92
N GLU A 125 6.27 2.04 10.01
CA GLU A 125 5.62 0.79 10.39
C GLU A 125 4.59 0.36 9.34
N GLU A 126 3.77 1.29 8.86
CA GLU A 126 2.82 1.03 7.78
C GLU A 126 3.53 0.51 6.52
N ALA A 127 4.59 1.18 6.08
CA ALA A 127 5.40 0.76 4.94
C ALA A 127 5.99 -0.64 5.11
N ALA A 128 6.54 -0.94 6.28
CA ALA A 128 7.09 -2.26 6.59
C ALA A 128 6.01 -3.35 6.54
N ARG A 129 4.82 -3.09 7.10
CA ARG A 129 3.71 -4.06 7.12
C ARG A 129 3.10 -4.26 5.75
N VAL A 130 2.88 -3.20 4.97
CA VAL A 130 2.40 -3.29 3.59
C VAL A 130 3.39 -4.10 2.74
N LEU A 131 4.70 -3.81 2.84
CA LEU A 131 5.70 -4.56 2.10
C LEU A 131 5.67 -6.05 2.44
N LEU A 132 5.61 -6.40 3.73
CA LEU A 132 5.54 -7.80 4.15
C LEU A 132 4.26 -8.49 3.64
N ASP A 133 3.10 -7.82 3.73
CA ASP A 133 1.83 -8.34 3.21
C ASP A 133 1.90 -8.61 1.70
N LEU A 134 2.47 -7.68 0.93
CA LEU A 134 2.68 -7.83 -0.51
C LEU A 134 3.65 -8.97 -0.87
N LEU A 135 4.64 -9.23 -0.01
CA LEU A 135 5.54 -10.37 -0.15
C LEU A 135 4.92 -11.70 0.34
N GLY A 136 3.67 -11.67 0.83
CA GLY A 136 3.00 -12.83 1.43
C GLY A 136 3.61 -13.25 2.77
N LEU A 137 4.29 -12.33 3.47
CA LEU A 137 4.97 -12.54 4.73
C LEU A 137 4.21 -11.88 5.88
N ARG A 138 4.39 -12.43 7.08
CA ARG A 138 3.97 -11.79 8.34
C ARG A 138 5.19 -11.44 9.19
N PRO A 139 5.15 -10.40 10.04
CA PRO A 139 6.23 -10.14 10.97
C PRO A 139 6.56 -11.35 11.85
N ALA A 140 7.84 -11.60 12.12
CA ALA A 140 8.26 -12.67 13.02
C ALA A 140 7.59 -12.52 14.40
N GLY A 141 7.01 -13.61 14.91
CA GLY A 141 6.31 -13.62 16.20
C GLY A 141 4.87 -13.10 16.19
N GLU A 142 4.33 -12.62 15.07
CA GLU A 142 2.92 -12.22 14.97
C GLU A 142 2.10 -13.31 14.24
N SER A 143 0.91 -13.66 14.72
CA SER A 143 0.00 -14.52 13.96
C SER A 143 -0.56 -13.78 12.74
N ALA A 144 -1.09 -14.50 11.75
CA ALA A 144 -1.71 -13.87 10.58
C ALA A 144 -2.86 -12.92 10.95
N ALA A 145 -3.70 -13.30 11.92
CA ALA A 145 -4.77 -12.44 12.42
C ALA A 145 -4.23 -11.14 13.05
N VAL A 146 -3.20 -11.24 13.92
CA VAL A 146 -2.59 -10.07 14.55
C VAL A 146 -1.92 -9.15 13.52
N ALA A 147 -1.24 -9.73 12.53
CA ALA A 147 -0.59 -8.95 11.48
C ALA A 147 -1.61 -8.18 10.63
N ALA A 148 -2.71 -8.83 10.25
CA ALA A 148 -3.80 -8.21 9.49
C ALA A 148 -4.51 -7.11 10.29
N ASP A 149 -4.86 -7.38 11.55
CA ASP A 149 -5.52 -6.40 12.42
C ASP A 149 -4.66 -5.14 12.61
N ARG A 150 -3.35 -5.31 12.83
CA ARG A 150 -2.43 -4.17 12.99
C ARG A 150 -2.25 -3.39 11.70
N LEU A 151 -2.17 -4.06 10.55
CA LEU A 151 -2.11 -3.38 9.26
C LEU A 151 -3.40 -2.58 9.00
N ALA A 152 -4.56 -3.17 9.27
CA ALA A 152 -5.85 -2.48 9.14
C ALA A 152 -5.93 -1.24 10.04
N ALA A 153 -5.44 -1.31 11.28
CA ALA A 153 -5.42 -0.18 12.21
C ALA A 153 -4.48 0.97 11.78
N LEU A 154 -3.44 0.69 10.99
CA LEU A 154 -2.47 1.68 10.52
C LEU A 154 -2.81 2.26 9.14
N SER A 155 -3.54 1.50 8.32
CA SER A 155 -3.76 1.77 6.89
C SER A 155 -4.29 3.18 6.62
N SER A 156 -3.41 4.02 6.08
CA SER A 156 -3.71 5.36 5.58
C SER A 156 -4.64 5.28 4.35
N ALA A 157 -4.49 4.25 3.52
CA ALA A 157 -5.42 3.94 2.43
C ALA A 157 -6.83 3.60 2.97
N GLY A 158 -6.90 2.80 4.03
CA GLY A 158 -8.15 2.46 4.71
C GLY A 158 -8.84 3.69 5.31
N LEU A 159 -8.07 4.56 5.96
CA LEU A 159 -8.58 5.84 6.48
C LEU A 159 -9.11 6.74 5.35
N ALA A 160 -8.38 6.86 4.25
CA ALA A 160 -8.81 7.65 3.10
C ALA A 160 -10.12 7.11 2.48
N ALA A 161 -10.24 5.78 2.34
CA ALA A 161 -11.46 5.14 1.85
C ALA A 161 -12.67 5.38 2.78
N ALA A 162 -12.49 5.24 4.09
CA ALA A 162 -13.55 5.50 5.07
C ALA A 162 -14.02 6.96 5.04
N LEU A 163 -13.10 7.93 4.94
CA LEU A 163 -13.44 9.35 4.82
C LEU A 163 -14.21 9.64 3.52
N ALA A 164 -13.80 9.03 2.40
CA ALA A 164 -14.51 9.18 1.14
C ALA A 164 -15.94 8.65 1.21
N GLU A 165 -16.14 7.49 1.86
CA GLU A 165 -17.47 6.91 2.10
C GLU A 165 -18.34 7.85 2.94
N MET A 166 -17.83 8.40 4.05
CA MET A 166 -18.56 9.35 4.89
C MET A 166 -18.99 10.63 4.13
N VAL A 167 -18.13 11.14 3.23
CA VAL A 167 -18.45 12.31 2.40
C VAL A 167 -19.59 11.99 1.43
N GLU A 168 -19.59 10.81 0.81
CA GLU A 168 -20.65 10.38 -0.09
C GLU A 168 -21.97 10.15 0.64
N GLU A 169 -21.95 9.57 1.84
CA GLU A 169 -23.14 9.44 2.68
C GLU A 169 -23.72 10.80 3.06
N GLN A 170 -22.86 11.74 3.45
CA GLN A 170 -23.29 13.11 3.78
C GLN A 170 -23.94 13.80 2.58
N ARG A 171 -23.37 13.66 1.37
CA ARG A 171 -23.95 14.19 0.13
C ARG A 171 -25.34 13.61 -0.14
N ARG A 172 -25.50 12.29 0.00
CA ARG A 172 -26.79 11.61 -0.19
C ARG A 172 -27.83 12.08 0.83
N ALA A 173 -27.44 12.25 2.09
CA ALA A 173 -28.32 12.74 3.13
C ALA A 173 -28.79 14.20 2.88
N GLN A 174 -27.89 15.06 2.41
CA GLN A 174 -28.22 16.45 2.07
C GLN A 174 -29.20 16.53 0.89
N GLU A 175 -28.98 15.72 -0.15
CA GLU A 175 -29.86 15.67 -1.31
C GLU A 175 -31.26 15.19 -0.92
N LEU A 176 -31.36 14.13 -0.10
CA LEU A 176 -32.63 13.66 0.42
C LEU A 176 -33.34 14.72 1.27
N ALA A 177 -32.61 15.43 2.14
CA ALA A 177 -33.16 16.50 2.96
C ALA A 177 -33.71 17.65 2.10
N ARG A 178 -33.01 18.01 1.02
CA ARG A 178 -33.45 19.01 0.05
C ARG A 178 -34.74 18.59 -0.65
N GLN A 179 -34.79 17.37 -1.16
CA GLN A 179 -35.99 16.83 -1.83
C GLN A 179 -37.20 16.80 -0.89
N LEU A 180 -37.00 16.41 0.38
CA LEU A 180 -38.06 16.43 1.40
C LEU A 180 -38.52 17.85 1.73
N ALA A 181 -37.61 18.82 1.82
CA ALA A 181 -37.95 20.22 2.05
C ALA A 181 -38.75 20.81 0.87
N GLU A 182 -38.31 20.55 -0.36
CA GLU A 182 -39.02 21.00 -1.57
C GLU A 182 -40.43 20.40 -1.66
N ARG A 183 -40.57 19.09 -1.36
CA ARG A 183 -41.88 18.43 -1.34
C ARG A 183 -42.81 19.04 -0.29
N ARG A 184 -42.32 19.26 0.94
CA ARG A 184 -43.09 19.90 2.02
C ARG A 184 -43.53 21.31 1.64
N ALA A 185 -42.65 22.10 0.99
CA ALA A 185 -42.98 23.44 0.53
C ALA A 185 -44.10 23.42 -0.53
N ARG A 186 -44.05 22.48 -1.49
CA ARG A 186 -45.11 22.31 -2.50
C ARG A 186 -46.45 21.89 -1.86
N GLU A 187 -46.41 20.94 -0.93
CA GLU A 187 -47.62 20.49 -0.20
C GLU A 187 -48.24 21.62 0.63
N ALA A 188 -47.43 22.46 1.27
CA ALA A 188 -47.91 23.63 2.00
C ALA A 188 -48.55 24.68 1.07
N ALA A 189 -47.93 24.97 -0.08
CA ALA A 189 -48.46 25.93 -1.05
C ALA A 189 -49.81 25.50 -1.61
N MET A 190 -49.98 24.20 -1.92
CA MET A 190 -51.26 23.65 -2.41
C MET A 190 -52.37 23.72 -1.34
N ARG A 191 -52.05 23.57 -0.05
CA ARG A 191 -53.04 23.67 1.03
C ARG A 191 -53.54 25.08 1.25
N VAL A 192 -52.71 26.11 1.04
CA VAL A 192 -53.10 27.52 1.23
C VAL A 192 -54.02 28.00 0.12
N THR A 193 -54.01 27.38 -1.07
CA THR A 193 -54.83 27.82 -2.22
C THR A 193 -56.26 27.28 -2.24
N TYR A 194 -56.65 26.43 -1.26
CA TYR A 194 -57.99 25.80 -1.20
C TYR A 194 -58.85 26.28 -0.01
N VAL A 195 -58.46 27.41 0.61
CA VAL A 195 -59.22 28.12 1.65
C VAL A 195 -59.68 29.45 1.09
#